data_AF-F8VR84-F1
#
_entry.id   AF-F8VR84-F1
#
_cell.length_a   1.000
_cell.length_b   1.000
_cell.length_c   1.000
_cell.angle_alpha   90.00
_cell.angle_beta   90.00
_cell.angle_gamma   90.00
#
_symmetry.space_group_name_H-M   'P 1'
#
loop_
_entity.id
_entity.type
_entity.pdbx_description
1 polymer ?
#
loop_
_entity_poly.entity_id
_entity_poly.type
_entity_poly.pdbx_seq_one_letter_code
_entity_poly.pdbx_strand_id
1 'polypeptide(L)'
;MYENFVEEVDAVDNGISQWAEGEPRYALTTTLSARVARLNPTWNHPDQDTEAGFKRAMDLVQEEFLQRLDFYQHSWLPARALVEEALAQRFQVDPSGEIVELAKGACPWKEHLYHLESGLSPPVAIFFVIYTDQAGQWRIQCVPKEPHSFQSRLPLPEPWRGLRDEALDQVSGIPGCIFVHASGFTGGHHTREGALSMARATLAQRSYLPQIS
;
A
#
# COMPACT_ATOMS: atom_id res chain seq x y z
N MET A 1 -10.78 10.57 -1.52
CA MET A 1 -12.20 10.73 -1.07
C MET A 1 -13.15 10.17 -2.11
N TYR A 2 -13.16 10.66 -3.35
CA TYR A 2 -14.06 10.11 -4.37
C TYR A 2 -13.74 8.65 -4.73
N GLU A 3 -12.57 8.41 -5.33
CA GLU A 3 -12.15 7.11 -5.90
C GLU A 3 -12.18 5.93 -4.90
N ASN A 4 -11.88 6.18 -3.63
CA ASN A 4 -11.78 5.11 -2.63
C ASN A 4 -12.94 5.06 -1.64
N PHE A 5 -14.00 5.88 -1.83
CA PHE A 5 -15.15 5.89 -0.93
C PHE A 5 -16.47 6.23 -1.65
N VAL A 6 -16.57 7.41 -2.26
CA VAL A 6 -17.83 7.85 -2.90
C VAL A 6 -18.13 7.06 -4.17
N GLU A 7 -17.10 6.72 -4.96
CA GLU A 7 -17.28 6.01 -6.23
C GLU A 7 -17.98 4.65 -6.05
N GLU A 8 -17.64 3.88 -5.00
CA GLU A 8 -18.33 2.62 -4.69
C GLU A 8 -19.82 2.86 -4.42
N VAL A 9 -20.15 3.89 -3.64
CA VAL A 9 -21.53 4.23 -3.29
C VAL A 9 -22.31 4.64 -4.54
N ASP A 10 -21.74 5.52 -5.35
CA ASP A 10 -22.36 6.01 -6.59
C ASP A 10 -22.58 4.87 -7.59
N ALA A 11 -21.59 3.98 -7.76
CA ALA A 11 -21.71 2.83 -8.65
C ALA A 11 -22.81 1.87 -8.19
N VAL A 12 -22.88 1.56 -6.90
CA VAL A 12 -23.91 0.68 -6.33
C VAL A 12 -25.31 1.29 -6.46
N ASP A 13 -25.46 2.59 -6.16
CA ASP A 13 -26.74 3.30 -6.24
C ASP A 13 -27.28 3.36 -7.68
N ASN A 14 -26.39 3.54 -8.66
CA ASN A 14 -26.74 3.57 -10.09
C ASN A 14 -26.79 2.18 -10.75
N GLY A 15 -26.60 1.09 -10.00
CA GLY A 15 -26.64 -0.28 -10.54
C GLY A 15 -25.51 -0.59 -11.53
N ILE A 16 -24.36 0.07 -11.39
CA ILE A 16 -23.18 -0.16 -12.23
C ILE A 16 -22.45 -1.41 -11.73
N SER A 17 -22.28 -2.38 -12.63
CA SER A 17 -21.47 -3.57 -12.37
C SER A 17 -20.00 -3.22 -12.20
N GLN A 18 -19.33 -3.85 -11.24
CA GLN A 18 -17.89 -3.65 -10.97
C GLN A 18 -16.99 -4.07 -12.16
N TRP A 19 -17.49 -4.93 -13.05
CA TRP A 19 -16.79 -5.43 -14.23
C TRP A 19 -17.73 -5.42 -15.44
N ALA A 20 -17.17 -5.20 -16.64
CA ALA A 20 -17.93 -5.21 -17.88
C ALA A 20 -18.41 -6.62 -18.28
N GLU A 21 -17.64 -7.66 -17.96
CA GLU A 21 -17.94 -9.06 -18.28
C GLU A 21 -17.49 -10.00 -17.16
N GLY A 22 -18.16 -11.15 -17.03
CA GLY A 22 -17.81 -12.24 -16.12
C GLY A 22 -18.53 -12.21 -14.76
N GLU A 23 -18.55 -13.36 -14.10
CA GLU A 23 -19.12 -13.51 -12.75
C GLU A 23 -18.06 -13.26 -11.67
N PRO A 24 -18.39 -12.53 -10.58
CA PRO A 24 -17.47 -12.33 -9.48
C PRO A 24 -17.12 -13.67 -8.82
N ARG A 25 -15.83 -13.88 -8.51
CA ARG A 25 -15.36 -15.11 -7.84
C ARG A 25 -15.89 -15.27 -6.41
N TYR A 26 -16.35 -14.18 -5.80
CA TYR A 26 -16.94 -14.13 -4.47
C TYR A 26 -17.90 -12.94 -4.37
N ALA A 27 -18.90 -13.02 -3.50
CA ALA A 27 -19.87 -11.95 -3.28
C ALA A 27 -19.37 -10.92 -2.25
N LEU A 28 -19.48 -9.63 -2.56
CA LEU A 28 -19.25 -8.54 -1.63
C LEU A 28 -20.55 -8.22 -0.88
N THR A 29 -20.61 -8.55 0.42
CA THR A 29 -21.84 -8.44 1.24
C THR A 29 -21.75 -7.38 2.35
N THR A 30 -20.64 -6.65 2.41
CA THR A 30 -20.31 -5.71 3.50
C THR A 30 -20.03 -4.28 3.02
N THR A 31 -20.49 -3.90 1.82
CA THR A 31 -20.40 -2.51 1.32
C THR A 31 -21.12 -1.54 2.27
N LEU A 32 -20.84 -0.23 2.15
CA LEU A 32 -21.56 0.77 2.94
C LEU A 32 -23.07 0.66 2.73
N SER A 33 -23.53 0.57 1.48
CA SER A 33 -24.95 0.42 1.12
C SER A 33 -25.55 -0.86 1.71
N ALA A 34 -24.82 -1.98 1.71
CA ALA A 34 -25.30 -3.22 2.33
C ALA A 34 -25.39 -3.12 3.86
N ARG A 35 -24.44 -2.42 4.50
CA ARG A 35 -24.47 -2.14 5.95
C ARG A 35 -25.66 -1.28 6.33
N VAL A 36 -25.94 -0.23 5.56
CA VAL A 36 -27.12 0.64 5.72
C VAL A 36 -28.41 -0.15 5.52
N ALA A 37 -28.50 -0.95 4.46
CA ALA A 37 -29.71 -1.73 4.16
C ALA A 37 -30.09 -2.70 5.28
N ARG A 38 -29.11 -3.27 6.00
CA ARG A 38 -29.33 -4.16 7.16
C ARG A 38 -29.95 -3.47 8.38
N LEU A 39 -30.00 -2.14 8.40
CA LEU A 39 -30.64 -1.37 9.47
C LEU A 39 -32.14 -1.18 9.23
N ASN A 40 -32.66 -1.57 8.07
CA ASN A 40 -34.10 -1.64 7.83
C ASN A 40 -34.73 -2.79 8.64
N PRO A 41 -36.01 -2.67 9.03
CA PRO A 41 -36.77 -3.78 9.58
C PRO A 41 -36.75 -4.99 8.64
N THR A 42 -36.68 -6.19 9.21
CA THR A 42 -36.84 -7.40 8.40
C THR A 42 -38.29 -7.52 7.91
N TRP A 43 -38.48 -8.17 6.77
CA TRP A 43 -39.80 -8.30 6.13
C TRP A 43 -40.88 -8.92 7.03
N ASN A 44 -40.47 -9.71 8.03
CA ASN A 44 -41.33 -10.41 8.97
C ASN A 44 -41.40 -9.76 10.37
N HIS A 45 -40.79 -8.59 10.56
CA HIS A 45 -40.89 -7.86 11.82
C HIS A 45 -42.29 -7.24 11.93
N PRO A 46 -43.01 -7.40 13.06
CA PRO A 46 -44.38 -6.89 13.19
C PRO A 46 -44.46 -5.36 13.15
N ASP A 47 -43.36 -4.70 13.52
CA ASP A 47 -43.18 -3.25 13.40
C ASP A 47 -42.29 -2.94 12.20
N GLN A 48 -42.76 -2.08 11.31
CA GLN A 48 -42.06 -1.67 10.09
C GLN A 48 -41.58 -0.21 10.17
N ASP A 49 -41.58 0.41 11.36
CA ASP A 49 -41.00 1.74 11.56
C ASP A 49 -39.50 1.75 11.22
N THR A 50 -39.12 2.71 10.39
CA THR A 50 -37.75 2.89 9.90
C THR A 50 -37.00 3.98 10.64
N GLU A 51 -37.65 4.79 11.47
CA GLU A 51 -37.04 5.99 12.07
C GLU A 51 -35.82 5.66 12.94
N ALA A 52 -35.90 4.61 13.77
CA ALA A 52 -34.78 4.18 14.60
C ALA A 52 -33.62 3.60 13.75
N GLY A 53 -33.94 2.86 12.68
CA GLY A 53 -32.96 2.33 11.74
C GLY A 53 -32.26 3.43 10.95
N PHE A 54 -33.02 4.44 10.51
CA PHE A 54 -32.52 5.61 9.79
C PHE A 54 -31.52 6.40 10.63
N LYS A 55 -31.81 6.68 11.91
CA LYS A 55 -30.86 7.35 12.82
C LYS A 55 -29.55 6.58 12.96
N ARG A 56 -29.63 5.25 13.13
CA ARG A 56 -28.43 4.40 13.20
C ARG A 56 -27.66 4.38 11.88
N ALA A 57 -28.35 4.46 10.75
CA ALA A 57 -27.73 4.53 9.43
C ALA A 57 -26.98 5.85 9.25
N MET A 58 -27.58 6.96 9.69
CA MET A 58 -26.93 8.27 9.70
C MET A 58 -25.65 8.26 10.53
N ASP A 59 -25.68 7.70 11.75
CA ASP A 59 -24.49 7.59 12.60
C ASP A 59 -23.39 6.75 11.92
N LEU A 60 -23.77 5.60 11.33
CA LEU A 60 -22.83 4.72 10.63
C LEU A 60 -22.17 5.40 9.43
N VAL A 61 -22.95 6.09 8.60
CA VAL A 61 -22.44 6.79 7.42
C VAL A 61 -21.60 8.00 7.82
N GLN A 62 -22.02 8.73 8.84
CA GLN A 62 -21.27 9.87 9.39
C GLN A 62 -19.91 9.43 9.92
N GLU A 63 -19.87 8.35 10.71
CA GLU A 63 -18.63 7.81 11.26
C GLU A 63 -17.66 7.40 10.14
N GLU A 64 -18.12 6.61 9.16
CA GLU A 64 -17.29 6.19 8.02
C GLU A 64 -16.77 7.41 7.24
N PHE A 65 -17.64 8.37 6.92
CA PHE A 65 -17.25 9.59 6.18
C PHE A 65 -16.18 10.39 6.93
N LEU A 66 -16.39 10.66 8.23
CA LEU A 66 -15.46 11.44 9.05
C LEU A 66 -14.12 10.73 9.20
N GLN A 67 -14.11 9.40 9.41
CA GLN A 67 -12.87 8.62 9.45
C GLN A 67 -12.08 8.72 8.13
N ARG A 68 -12.76 8.65 6.98
CA ARG A 68 -12.09 8.82 5.67
C ARG A 68 -11.58 10.25 5.50
N LEU A 69 -12.38 11.25 5.85
CA LEU A 69 -12.00 12.66 5.75
C LEU A 69 -10.77 12.95 6.61
N ASP A 70 -10.79 12.51 7.86
CA ASP A 70 -9.68 12.69 8.80
C ASP A 70 -8.41 11.99 8.30
N PHE A 71 -8.52 10.78 7.76
CA PHE A 71 -7.39 10.09 7.13
C PHE A 71 -6.80 10.91 5.97
N TYR A 72 -7.65 11.39 5.05
CA TYR A 72 -7.16 12.17 3.92
C TYR A 72 -6.52 13.49 4.35
N GLN A 73 -7.14 14.21 5.27
CA GLN A 73 -6.67 15.51 5.76
C GLN A 73 -5.38 15.39 6.57
N HIS A 74 -5.32 14.44 7.50
CA HIS A 74 -4.25 14.40 8.51
C HIS A 74 -3.15 13.38 8.21
N SER A 75 -3.39 12.41 7.33
CA SER A 75 -2.43 11.35 7.01
C SER A 75 -2.01 11.35 5.53
N TRP A 76 -2.96 11.18 4.61
CA TRP A 76 -2.64 11.00 3.19
C TRP A 76 -2.15 12.29 2.52
N LEU A 77 -2.84 13.43 2.69
CA LEU A 77 -2.45 14.69 2.05
C LEU A 77 -1.05 15.16 2.51
N PRO A 78 -0.73 15.19 3.82
CA PRO A 78 0.61 15.59 4.27
C PRO A 78 1.72 14.65 3.79
N ALA A 79 1.42 13.37 3.54
CA ALA A 79 2.40 12.41 3.04
C ALA A 79 2.96 12.79 1.68
N ARG A 80 2.21 13.53 0.84
CA ARG A 80 2.66 13.97 -0.47
C ARG A 80 4.00 14.73 -0.40
N ALA A 81 4.09 15.72 0.48
CA ALA A 81 5.30 16.53 0.63
C ALA A 81 6.51 15.68 1.06
N LEU A 82 6.28 14.66 1.89
CA LEU A 82 7.33 13.73 2.32
C LEU A 82 7.84 12.87 1.17
N VAL A 83 6.93 12.43 0.27
CA VAL A 83 7.30 11.64 -0.91
C VAL A 83 8.01 12.52 -1.95
N GLU A 84 7.55 13.76 -2.18
CA GLU A 84 8.22 14.74 -3.04
C GLU A 84 9.66 15.00 -2.56
N GLU A 85 9.85 15.21 -1.25
CA GLU A 85 11.17 15.38 -0.65
C GLU A 85 12.03 14.12 -0.80
N ALA A 86 11.49 12.93 -0.49
CA ALA A 86 12.20 11.66 -0.63
C ALA A 86 12.67 11.42 -2.07
N LEU A 87 11.84 11.76 -3.06
CA LEU A 87 12.18 11.68 -4.48
C LEU A 87 13.28 12.67 -4.86
N ALA A 88 13.26 13.90 -4.34
CA ALA A 88 14.31 14.88 -4.59
C ALA A 88 15.66 14.43 -4.00
N GLN A 89 15.64 13.80 -2.82
CA GLN A 89 16.84 13.33 -2.12
C GLN A 89 17.37 11.96 -2.57
N ARG A 90 16.67 11.27 -3.49
CA ARG A 90 16.96 9.88 -3.88
C ARG A 90 18.42 9.62 -4.27
N PHE A 91 19.08 10.55 -4.95
CA PHE A 91 20.49 10.41 -5.35
C PHE A 91 21.48 10.51 -4.18
N GLN A 92 21.08 11.12 -3.07
CA GLN A 92 21.86 11.13 -1.83
C GLN A 92 21.67 9.83 -1.03
N VAL A 93 20.52 9.16 -1.21
CA VAL A 93 20.24 7.83 -0.63
C VAL A 93 21.02 6.77 -1.39
N ASP A 94 20.88 6.74 -2.72
CA ASP A 94 21.58 5.81 -3.59
C ASP A 94 21.90 6.45 -4.95
N PRO A 95 23.15 6.31 -5.47
CA PRO A 95 23.52 6.89 -6.76
C PRO A 95 22.68 6.42 -7.96
N SER A 96 22.02 5.26 -7.88
CA SER A 96 21.09 4.80 -8.93
C SER A 96 19.87 5.71 -9.09
N GLY A 97 19.45 6.39 -8.01
CA GLY A 97 18.17 7.08 -7.94
C GLY A 97 16.95 6.15 -7.98
N GLU A 98 17.13 4.84 -7.84
CA GLU A 98 16.07 3.81 -7.89
C GLU A 98 15.55 3.43 -6.49
N ILE A 99 16.15 4.01 -5.43
CA ILE A 99 15.82 3.77 -4.02
C ILE A 99 15.49 5.13 -3.39
N VAL A 100 14.36 5.19 -2.69
CA VAL A 100 13.96 6.37 -1.91
C VAL A 100 13.90 6.05 -0.43
N GLU A 101 14.13 7.05 0.40
CA GLU A 101 14.06 6.95 1.86
C GLU A 101 13.00 7.90 2.41
N LEU A 102 12.08 7.39 3.23
CA LEU A 102 11.12 8.21 3.96
C LEU A 102 11.70 8.54 5.34
N ALA A 103 12.25 9.74 5.47
CA ALA A 103 12.98 10.18 6.67
C ALA A 103 12.13 10.19 7.95
N LYS A 104 10.81 10.33 7.84
CA LYS A 104 9.87 10.38 8.99
C LYS A 104 9.21 9.02 9.28
N GLY A 105 9.72 7.93 8.71
CA GLY A 105 9.15 6.60 8.86
C GLY A 105 8.00 6.32 7.89
N ALA A 106 7.21 5.29 8.18
CA ALA A 106 6.12 4.85 7.31
C ALA A 106 5.03 5.94 7.15
N CYS A 107 4.65 6.21 5.90
CA CYS A 107 3.49 7.05 5.56
C CYS A 107 2.72 6.47 4.36
N PRO A 108 1.52 6.99 4.03
CA PRO A 108 0.80 6.64 2.80
C PRO A 108 1.52 7.09 1.52
N TRP A 109 2.60 6.41 1.13
CA TRP A 109 3.49 6.88 0.05
C TRP A 109 3.12 6.39 -1.36
N LYS A 110 2.45 5.24 -1.48
CA LYS A 110 2.30 4.51 -2.76
C LYS A 110 1.68 5.34 -3.86
N GLU A 111 0.47 5.85 -3.61
CA GLU A 111 -0.30 6.61 -4.60
C GLU A 111 0.44 7.90 -5.02
N HIS A 112 1.00 8.62 -4.05
CA HIS A 112 1.83 9.80 -4.33
C HIS A 112 3.04 9.46 -5.18
N LEU A 113 3.72 8.34 -4.90
CA LEU A 113 4.86 7.90 -5.68
C LEU A 113 4.46 7.71 -7.15
N TYR A 114 3.37 6.99 -7.45
CA TYR A 114 2.94 6.78 -8.84
C TYR A 114 2.60 8.09 -9.56
N HIS A 115 1.96 9.03 -8.87
CA HIS A 115 1.65 10.34 -9.45
C HIS A 115 2.91 11.18 -9.72
N LEU A 116 3.87 11.16 -8.80
CA LEU A 116 5.06 12.00 -8.86
C LEU A 116 6.18 11.43 -9.73
N GLU A 117 6.28 10.11 -9.82
CA GLU A 117 7.37 9.41 -10.51
C GLU A 117 7.45 9.76 -12.00
N SER A 118 6.30 9.93 -12.65
CA SER A 118 6.23 10.33 -14.07
C SER A 118 6.86 11.70 -14.35
N GLY A 119 6.96 12.57 -13.35
CA GLY A 119 7.56 13.91 -13.45
C GLY A 119 9.06 13.96 -13.15
N LEU A 120 9.72 12.82 -12.86
CA LEU A 120 11.14 12.80 -12.51
C LEU A 120 12.03 13.13 -13.70
N SER A 121 13.09 13.91 -13.41
CA SER A 121 14.19 14.17 -14.33
C SER A 121 15.53 13.83 -13.66
N PRO A 122 16.37 12.95 -14.25
CA PRO A 122 16.03 12.08 -15.38
C PRO A 122 14.90 11.09 -15.03
N PRO A 123 14.14 10.60 -16.02
CA PRO A 123 13.16 9.55 -15.79
C PRO A 123 13.82 8.30 -15.21
N VAL A 124 13.32 7.84 -14.07
CA VAL A 124 13.82 6.66 -13.37
C VAL A 124 12.67 6.00 -12.62
N ALA A 125 12.61 4.67 -12.68
CA ALA A 125 11.65 3.91 -11.90
C ALA A 125 12.20 3.66 -10.49
N ILE A 126 11.38 3.95 -9.47
CA ILE A 126 11.68 3.63 -8.10
C ILE A 126 11.30 2.18 -7.84
N PHE A 127 12.25 1.39 -7.34
CA PHE A 127 12.04 -0.03 -7.05
C PHE A 127 11.86 -0.30 -5.57
N PHE A 128 12.50 0.50 -4.72
CA PHE A 128 12.50 0.30 -3.27
C PHE A 128 12.24 1.59 -2.51
N VAL A 129 11.46 1.46 -1.45
CA VAL A 129 11.25 2.48 -0.43
C VAL A 129 11.80 1.93 0.88
N ILE A 130 12.72 2.66 1.51
CA ILE A 130 13.23 2.35 2.84
C ILE A 130 12.73 3.36 3.87
N TYR A 131 12.44 2.90 5.08
CA TYR A 131 11.93 3.74 6.17
C TYR A 131 12.05 3.00 7.51
N THR A 132 11.95 3.73 8.63
CA THR A 132 11.86 3.12 9.95
C THR A 132 10.40 2.80 10.31
N ASP A 133 10.18 1.64 10.93
CA ASP A 133 8.91 1.34 11.58
C ASP A 133 8.81 1.96 12.98
N GLN A 134 7.67 1.73 13.64
CA GLN A 134 7.42 2.27 14.99
C GLN A 134 8.39 1.72 16.05
N ALA A 135 9.03 0.58 15.81
CA ALA A 135 10.04 -0.01 16.69
C ALA A 135 11.47 0.44 16.31
N GLY A 136 11.60 1.41 15.40
CA GLY A 136 12.88 1.93 14.92
C GLY A 136 13.64 0.97 14.01
N GLN A 137 13.02 -0.14 13.59
CA GLN A 137 13.65 -1.09 12.69
C GLN A 137 13.52 -0.63 11.26
N TRP A 138 14.55 -0.86 10.45
CA TRP A 138 14.54 -0.46 9.05
C TRP A 138 13.75 -1.44 8.22
N ARG A 139 12.84 -0.89 7.43
CA ARG A 139 12.02 -1.61 6.46
C ARG A 139 12.53 -1.32 5.07
N ILE A 140 12.52 -2.37 4.26
CA ILE A 140 12.64 -2.28 2.81
C ILE A 140 11.33 -2.78 2.23
N GLN A 141 10.68 -1.95 1.42
CA GLN A 141 9.44 -2.30 0.74
C GLN A 141 9.63 -2.15 -0.77
N CYS A 142 9.25 -3.19 -1.51
CA CYS A 142 9.27 -3.17 -2.97
C CYS A 142 8.09 -2.34 -3.48
N VAL A 143 8.33 -1.49 -4.48
CA VAL A 143 7.26 -0.76 -5.15
C VAL A 143 6.42 -1.73 -5.98
N PRO A 144 5.08 -1.77 -5.83
CA PRO A 144 4.22 -2.60 -6.66
C PRO A 144 4.27 -2.18 -8.14
N LYS A 145 3.93 -3.08 -9.06
CA LYS A 145 3.83 -2.73 -10.49
C LYS A 145 2.77 -1.66 -10.73
N GLU A 146 1.64 -1.78 -10.04
CA GLU A 146 0.48 -0.90 -10.12
C GLU A 146 -0.08 -0.65 -8.71
N PRO A 147 -0.81 0.45 -8.45
CA PRO A 147 -1.28 0.85 -7.12
C PRO A 147 -1.96 -0.25 -6.29
N HIS A 148 -2.71 -1.14 -6.94
CA HIS A 148 -3.48 -2.22 -6.28
C HIS A 148 -2.91 -3.63 -6.54
N SER A 149 -1.74 -3.72 -7.16
CA SER A 149 -1.15 -5.02 -7.50
C SER A 149 -0.43 -5.66 -6.32
N PHE A 150 -0.61 -6.98 -6.17
CA PHE A 150 0.22 -7.78 -5.26
C PHE A 150 1.60 -8.10 -5.85
N GLN A 151 1.84 -7.79 -7.13
CA GLN A 151 3.14 -8.00 -7.78
C GLN A 151 4.05 -6.79 -7.58
N SER A 152 5.24 -7.04 -7.05
CA SER A 152 6.31 -6.04 -6.96
C SER A 152 6.97 -5.80 -8.33
N ARG A 153 7.46 -4.59 -8.59
CA ARG A 153 8.32 -4.27 -9.75
C ARG A 153 9.58 -5.13 -9.73
N LEU A 154 10.19 -5.23 -8.55
CA LEU A 154 11.31 -6.12 -8.28
C LEU A 154 11.16 -6.68 -6.84
N PRO A 155 10.62 -7.90 -6.69
CA PRO A 155 10.54 -8.54 -5.37
C PRO A 155 11.94 -8.88 -4.85
N LEU A 156 12.08 -8.95 -3.52
CA LEU A 156 13.31 -9.41 -2.89
C LEU A 156 13.68 -10.83 -3.36
N PRO A 157 14.98 -11.17 -3.39
CA PRO A 157 15.50 -12.42 -3.92
C PRO A 157 14.76 -13.63 -3.39
N GLU A 158 14.40 -14.56 -4.28
CA GLU A 158 13.71 -15.79 -3.91
C GLU A 158 14.41 -16.57 -2.79
N PRO A 159 15.75 -16.72 -2.76
CA PRO A 159 16.44 -17.40 -1.67
C PRO A 159 16.24 -16.77 -0.29
N TRP A 160 15.87 -15.49 -0.21
CA TRP A 160 15.67 -14.79 1.07
C TRP A 160 14.26 -14.98 1.63
N ARG A 161 13.30 -15.32 0.78
CA ARG A 161 11.87 -15.24 1.11
C ARG A 161 11.49 -16.24 2.20
N GLY A 162 10.81 -15.74 3.23
CA GLY A 162 10.41 -16.52 4.39
C GLY A 162 11.54 -16.75 5.41
N LEU A 163 12.77 -16.33 5.12
CA LEU A 163 13.88 -16.40 6.06
C LEU A 163 13.87 -15.21 7.03
N ARG A 164 14.54 -15.43 8.17
CA ARG A 164 14.66 -14.49 9.28
C ARG A 164 16.02 -14.62 9.93
N ASP A 165 16.43 -13.54 10.61
CA ASP A 165 17.56 -13.53 11.54
C ASP A 165 18.83 -14.20 10.93
N GLU A 166 19.54 -15.04 11.68
CA GLU A 166 20.83 -15.60 11.25
C GLU A 166 20.75 -16.44 9.97
N ALA A 167 19.60 -17.09 9.71
CA ALA A 167 19.40 -17.85 8.48
C ALA A 167 19.37 -16.93 7.26
N LEU A 168 18.76 -15.74 7.40
CA LEU A 168 18.74 -14.73 6.35
C LEU A 168 20.11 -14.06 6.19
N ASP A 169 20.82 -13.79 7.30
CA ASP A 169 22.19 -13.27 7.26
C ASP A 169 23.12 -14.19 6.45
N GLN A 170 23.05 -15.50 6.70
CA GLN A 170 23.88 -16.49 6.00
C GLN A 170 23.59 -16.55 4.49
N VAL A 171 22.32 -16.51 4.10
CA VAL A 171 21.93 -16.62 2.68
C VAL A 171 22.13 -15.31 1.92
N SER A 172 21.89 -14.17 2.58
CA SER A 172 22.04 -12.85 1.95
C SER A 172 23.48 -12.35 1.93
N GLY A 173 24.31 -12.82 2.88
CA GLY A 173 25.63 -12.25 3.14
C GLY A 173 25.58 -10.86 3.78
N ILE A 174 24.42 -10.42 4.27
CA ILE A 174 24.17 -9.11 4.89
C ILE A 174 23.85 -9.36 6.36
N PRO A 175 24.76 -9.03 7.30
CA PRO A 175 24.53 -9.30 8.72
C PRO A 175 23.54 -8.31 9.35
N GLY A 176 22.65 -8.80 10.21
CA GLY A 176 21.67 -8.00 10.93
C GLY A 176 20.29 -7.89 10.24
N CYS A 177 19.97 -8.83 9.35
CA CYS A 177 18.65 -8.97 8.78
C CYS A 177 17.63 -9.45 9.83
N ILE A 178 16.40 -8.95 9.72
CA ILE A 178 15.29 -9.32 10.62
C ILE A 178 14.40 -10.35 9.92
N PHE A 179 13.94 -10.06 8.70
CA PHE A 179 13.14 -10.99 7.89
C PHE A 179 13.00 -10.56 6.43
N VAL A 180 12.54 -11.49 5.59
CA VAL A 180 11.90 -11.20 4.29
C VAL A 180 10.57 -11.94 4.19
N HIS A 181 9.51 -11.26 3.77
CA HIS A 181 8.19 -11.88 3.61
C HIS A 181 8.24 -13.00 2.55
N ALA A 182 7.39 -14.03 2.68
CA ALA A 182 7.38 -15.19 1.79
C ALA A 182 7.15 -14.84 0.29
N SER A 183 6.43 -13.77 -0.01
CA SER A 183 6.29 -13.27 -1.39
C SER A 183 7.39 -12.30 -1.83
N GLY A 184 8.29 -11.89 -0.93
CA GLY A 184 9.41 -10.99 -1.22
C GLY A 184 9.05 -9.52 -1.34
N PHE A 185 7.82 -9.09 -1.05
CA PHE A 185 7.41 -7.68 -1.22
C PHE A 185 8.00 -6.73 -0.16
N THR A 186 8.50 -7.25 0.95
CA THR A 186 9.06 -6.46 2.04
C THR A 186 10.05 -7.29 2.87
N GLY A 187 11.01 -6.60 3.48
CA GLY A 187 11.93 -7.16 4.45
C GLY A 187 12.26 -6.14 5.54
N GLY A 188 13.07 -6.57 6.50
CA GLY A 188 13.54 -5.74 7.60
C GLY A 188 15.00 -5.96 7.93
N HIS A 189 15.64 -4.92 8.44
CA HIS A 189 17.02 -4.90 8.87
C HIS A 189 17.19 -4.01 10.11
N HIS A 190 18.17 -4.28 10.96
CA HIS A 190 18.40 -3.47 12.16
C HIS A 190 18.95 -2.07 11.88
N THR A 191 19.78 -1.93 10.85
CA THR A 191 20.41 -0.68 10.43
C THR A 191 19.92 -0.17 9.07
N ARG A 192 20.02 1.14 8.85
CA ARG A 192 19.76 1.81 7.56
C ARG A 192 20.62 1.23 6.43
N GLU A 193 21.92 1.11 6.68
CA GLU A 193 22.91 0.69 5.69
C GLU A 193 22.67 -0.76 5.24
N GLY A 194 22.24 -1.63 6.15
CA GLY A 194 21.85 -2.99 5.81
C GLY A 194 20.55 -3.08 5.02
N ALA A 195 19.52 -2.28 5.34
CA ALA A 195 18.32 -2.20 4.50
C ALA A 195 18.66 -1.70 3.07
N LEU A 196 19.55 -0.72 2.97
CA LEU A 196 20.05 -0.23 1.69
C LEU A 196 20.90 -1.28 0.96
N SER A 197 21.71 -2.06 1.68
CA SER A 197 22.46 -3.19 1.13
C SER A 197 21.54 -4.27 0.57
N MET A 198 20.43 -4.56 1.24
CA MET A 198 19.41 -5.49 0.74
C MET A 198 18.77 -4.98 -0.57
N ALA A 199 18.42 -3.69 -0.63
CA ALA A 199 17.89 -3.08 -1.86
C ALA A 199 18.90 -3.16 -3.02
N ARG A 200 20.16 -2.77 -2.76
CA ARG A 200 21.25 -2.79 -3.76
C ARG A 200 21.54 -4.19 -4.27
N ALA A 201 21.65 -5.17 -3.38
CA ALA A 201 21.87 -6.56 -3.75
C ALA A 201 20.71 -7.09 -4.60
N THR A 202 19.47 -6.66 -4.32
CA THR A 202 18.31 -7.00 -5.16
C THR A 202 18.39 -6.31 -6.53
N LEU A 203 18.71 -5.01 -6.59
CA LEU A 203 18.91 -4.29 -7.86
C LEU A 203 20.00 -4.91 -8.72
N ALA A 204 21.10 -5.38 -8.12
CA ALA A 204 22.20 -6.01 -8.84
C ALA A 204 21.77 -7.34 -9.53
N GLN A 205 20.80 -8.06 -8.95
CA GLN A 205 20.24 -9.28 -9.55
C GLN A 205 19.35 -8.98 -10.77
N ARG A 206 18.83 -7.75 -10.91
CA ARG A 206 18.04 -7.33 -12.08
C ARG A 206 18.81 -7.54 -13.38
N SER A 207 20.12 -7.31 -13.38
CA SER A 207 20.99 -7.45 -14.56
C SER A 207 21.09 -8.90 -15.08
N TYR A 208 20.62 -9.88 -14.31
CA TYR A 208 20.65 -11.30 -14.65
C TYR A 208 19.26 -11.88 -14.97
N LEU A 209 18.19 -11.08 -14.81
CA LEU A 209 16.84 -11.48 -15.20
C LEU A 209 16.58 -11.04 -16.66
N PRO A 210 16.04 -11.90 -17.53
CA PRO A 210 15.69 -11.50 -18.88
C PRO A 210 14.70 -10.33 -18.79
N GLN A 211 15.01 -9.22 -19.48
CA GLN A 211 14.08 -8.10 -19.61
C GLN A 211 12.82 -8.64 -20.26
N ILE A 212 11.74 -8.72 -19.48
CA ILE A 212 10.41 -8.97 -20.03
C ILE A 212 9.98 -7.66 -20.68
N SER A 213 10.07 -7.64 -22.01
CA SER A 213 9.57 -6.60 -22.92
C SER A 213 8.08 -6.37 -22.75
#